data_AF-A0A672L6X6-F1
#
_entry.id   AF-A0A672L6X6-F1
#
_cell.length_a   1.000
_cell.length_b   1.000
_cell.length_c   1.000
_cell.angle_alpha   90.00
_cell.angle_beta   90.00
_cell.angle_gamma   90.00
#
_symmetry.space_group_name_H-M   'P 1'
#
loop_
_entity.id
_entity.type
_entity.pdbx_description
1 polymer ?
#
loop_
_entity_poly.entity_id
_entity_poly.type
_entity_poly.pdbx_seq_one_letter_code
_entity_poly.pdbx_strand_id
1 'polypeptide(L)'
;TMTRKASRSVFFLVIIFLLMPVTWTRRGAPTETYKPLNQRLRRLDQQFKRFQQMTFTHLKSIAENCNISNNIDSRFQVLSRQFERMSRELRAFKETTDHSLNSLKSWTKSLQKKTKRLESSLANMTRALRENNHLNLRQIQKQRTGLSNLSHKTQKLQSHIGSLESFKNQVQHGMRDLQASLKRHQTQIMKLESQMQGLFKIIPTSKEGGLDPLNSIKKQQGRQTIAALAEHRTTNSSGRQNIFFFTLCQNVKCLIILSLILKVCNVGSMLLFPSASAENYVTFQRSFRTGIHELSICTWLKVDAKYFGTILSYATENNDNMLVLYGRNSGILGVMDFVIGDPVYRELSLQNILDGHWHHLCIIWSSIEGRFWYYLDRHLISTGSKFQKGYEIPPGGSMVLGQEQDSIGGDFDEAEAFVGKLAGFVLWTRSLSPGEVSGLASGKGLPRGAVLSLNDVDQMFGSVHHITCECLEHCM
;
A
#
# COMPACT_ATOMS: atom_id res chain seq x y z
N THR A 1 -4.11 42.87 -59.03
CA THR A 1 -3.79 43.55 -60.31
C THR A 1 -4.54 42.92 -61.47
N MET A 2 -5.84 43.19 -61.68
CA MET A 2 -6.55 42.89 -62.95
C MET A 2 -7.84 43.74 -63.14
N THR A 3 -7.83 45.01 -62.73
CA THR A 3 -9.00 45.92 -62.90
C THR A 3 -8.73 47.12 -63.80
N ARG A 4 -7.84 46.99 -64.80
CA ARG A 4 -7.46 48.13 -65.67
C ARG A 4 -7.39 47.88 -67.19
N LYS A 5 -7.88 46.75 -67.70
CA LYS A 5 -7.80 46.45 -69.15
C LYS A 5 -9.11 46.55 -69.96
N ALA A 6 -10.28 46.69 -69.34
CA ALA A 6 -11.55 46.78 -70.08
C ALA A 6 -11.98 48.22 -70.46
N SER A 7 -11.34 49.26 -69.91
CA SER A 7 -11.75 50.65 -70.13
C SER A 7 -11.16 51.32 -71.39
N ARG A 8 -10.21 50.68 -72.09
CA ARG A 8 -9.51 51.29 -73.24
C ARG A 8 -10.12 50.97 -74.62
N SER A 9 -10.90 49.89 -74.75
CA SER A 9 -11.51 49.53 -76.04
C SER A 9 -12.83 50.26 -76.34
N VAL A 10 -13.56 50.73 -75.32
CA VAL A 10 -14.84 51.42 -75.51
C VAL A 10 -14.63 52.88 -75.95
N PHE A 11 -13.51 53.51 -75.55
CA PHE A 11 -13.19 54.89 -75.92
C PHE A 11 -12.67 55.04 -77.36
N PHE A 12 -12.17 53.97 -77.98
CA PHE A 12 -11.59 54.01 -79.34
C PHE A 12 -12.64 53.95 -80.45
N LEU A 13 -13.83 53.41 -80.19
CA LEU A 13 -14.90 53.31 -81.19
C LEU A 13 -15.75 54.59 -81.32
N VAL A 14 -15.73 55.47 -80.32
CA VAL A 14 -16.53 56.71 -80.32
C VAL A 14 -15.82 57.87 -81.06
N ILE A 15 -14.50 57.82 -81.21
CA ILE A 15 -13.72 58.90 -81.86
C ILE A 15 -13.64 58.74 -83.40
N ILE A 16 -13.82 57.52 -83.93
CA ILE A 16 -13.75 57.26 -85.38
C ILE A 16 -14.98 57.80 -86.14
N PHE A 17 -16.10 58.05 -85.45
CA PHE A 17 -17.32 58.58 -86.08
C PHE A 17 -17.37 60.11 -86.23
N LEU A 18 -16.39 60.86 -85.68
CA LEU A 18 -16.41 62.33 -85.64
C LEU A 18 -15.36 63.04 -86.52
N LEU A 19 -14.55 62.32 -87.30
CA LEU A 19 -13.43 62.92 -88.08
C LEU A 19 -13.36 62.46 -89.56
N MET A 20 -14.50 62.34 -90.26
CA MET A 20 -14.51 62.21 -91.72
C MET A 20 -15.24 63.40 -92.35
N PRO A 21 -14.56 64.33 -93.05
CA PRO A 21 -15.21 65.34 -93.85
C PRO A 21 -15.77 64.72 -95.14
N VAL A 22 -17.09 64.77 -95.28
CA VAL A 22 -17.83 64.39 -96.47
C VAL A 22 -17.83 65.58 -97.44
N THR A 23 -16.93 65.61 -98.42
CA THR A 23 -17.02 66.54 -99.55
C THR A 23 -17.79 65.89 -100.69
N TRP A 24 -19.10 66.14 -100.74
CA TRP A 24 -19.91 65.89 -101.92
C TRP A 24 -19.94 67.14 -102.79
N THR A 25 -19.28 67.11 -103.93
CA THR A 25 -19.61 67.96 -105.07
C THR A 25 -20.81 67.36 -105.79
N ARG A 26 -21.92 68.11 -105.93
CA ARG A 26 -22.85 67.89 -107.04
C ARG A 26 -23.60 69.17 -107.41
N ARG A 27 -23.26 69.71 -108.59
CA ARG A 27 -24.14 70.59 -109.37
C ARG A 27 -25.06 69.68 -110.19
N GLY A 28 -26.36 69.99 -110.21
CA GLY A 28 -27.33 69.50 -111.19
C GLY A 28 -28.30 68.41 -110.70
N ALA A 29 -29.51 68.82 -110.36
CA ALA A 29 -30.75 68.02 -110.38
C ALA A 29 -31.21 67.83 -111.86
N PRO A 30 -32.19 66.97 -112.25
CA PRO A 30 -33.44 66.67 -111.51
C PRO A 30 -34.04 65.23 -111.57
N THR A 31 -35.02 65.04 -110.66
CA THR A 31 -36.26 64.20 -110.69
C THR A 31 -36.21 62.66 -110.80
N GLU A 32 -36.65 61.93 -109.75
CA GLU A 32 -37.95 61.21 -109.67
C GLU A 32 -38.06 60.18 -108.51
N THR A 33 -39.22 60.19 -107.83
CA THR A 33 -39.85 59.19 -106.91
C THR A 33 -39.21 58.83 -105.55
N TYR A 34 -39.67 59.52 -104.48
CA TYR A 34 -39.47 59.12 -103.07
C TYR A 34 -40.47 58.04 -102.64
N LYS A 35 -39.99 56.89 -102.11
CA LYS A 35 -40.83 55.98 -101.29
C LYS A 35 -41.13 56.65 -99.93
N PRO A 36 -42.35 56.54 -99.36
CA PRO A 36 -42.72 57.31 -98.17
C PRO A 36 -41.88 56.92 -96.95
N LEU A 37 -41.34 57.91 -96.24
CA LEU A 37 -40.56 57.79 -94.99
C LEU A 37 -41.20 56.81 -93.97
N ASN A 38 -42.54 56.77 -93.95
CA ASN A 38 -43.35 55.87 -93.11
C ASN A 38 -43.06 54.38 -93.34
N GLN A 39 -42.71 53.95 -94.56
CA GLN A 39 -42.36 52.55 -94.81
C GLN A 39 -40.98 52.17 -94.26
N ARG A 40 -40.03 53.11 -94.23
CA ARG A 40 -38.71 52.88 -93.62
C ARG A 40 -38.81 52.85 -92.11
N LEU A 41 -39.58 53.76 -91.51
CA LEU A 41 -39.86 53.72 -90.07
C LEU A 41 -40.55 52.43 -89.66
N ARG A 42 -41.55 51.96 -90.43
CA ARG A 42 -42.21 50.67 -90.15
C ARG A 42 -41.24 49.48 -90.22
N ARG A 43 -40.30 49.46 -91.18
CA ARG A 43 -39.29 48.40 -91.24
C ARG A 43 -38.31 48.45 -90.06
N LEU A 44 -37.91 49.64 -89.66
CA LEU A 44 -37.04 49.85 -88.50
C LEU A 44 -37.74 49.42 -87.19
N ASP A 45 -39.01 49.77 -87.03
CA ASP A 45 -39.83 49.33 -85.89
C ASP A 45 -39.99 47.79 -85.88
N GLN A 46 -40.23 47.18 -87.05
CA GLN A 46 -40.27 45.72 -87.17
C GLN A 46 -38.92 45.05 -86.87
N GLN A 47 -37.81 45.66 -87.29
CA GLN A 47 -36.46 45.16 -86.97
C GLN A 47 -36.14 45.31 -85.49
N PHE A 48 -36.51 46.43 -84.87
CA PHE A 48 -36.33 46.66 -83.44
C PHE A 48 -37.15 45.69 -82.61
N LYS A 49 -38.42 45.44 -82.98
CA LYS A 49 -39.26 44.42 -82.34
C LYS A 49 -38.67 43.01 -82.47
N ARG A 50 -38.13 42.65 -83.64
CA ARG A 50 -37.44 41.36 -83.84
C ARG A 50 -36.17 41.25 -83.00
N PHE A 51 -35.39 42.32 -82.92
CA PHE A 51 -34.20 42.36 -82.08
C PHE A 51 -34.56 42.20 -80.60
N GLN A 52 -35.52 42.98 -80.10
CA GLN A 52 -36.03 42.87 -78.73
C GLN A 52 -36.52 41.45 -78.44
N GLN A 53 -37.22 40.81 -79.38
CA GLN A 53 -37.73 39.46 -79.21
C GLN A 53 -36.61 38.42 -79.17
N MET A 54 -35.60 38.53 -80.05
CA MET A 54 -34.40 37.68 -79.99
C MET A 54 -33.62 37.86 -78.69
N THR A 55 -33.40 39.11 -78.26
CA THR A 55 -32.71 39.41 -77.00
C THR A 55 -33.49 38.85 -75.81
N PHE A 56 -34.81 39.01 -75.79
CA PHE A 56 -35.67 38.46 -74.74
C PHE A 56 -35.61 36.93 -74.69
N THR A 57 -35.69 36.25 -75.84
CA THR A 57 -35.56 34.78 -75.89
C THR A 57 -34.18 34.31 -75.44
N HIS A 58 -33.12 35.03 -75.79
CA HIS A 58 -31.76 34.68 -75.38
C HIS A 58 -31.55 34.90 -73.87
N LEU A 59 -32.08 35.99 -73.31
CA LEU A 59 -32.02 36.25 -71.87
C LEU A 59 -32.86 35.22 -71.09
N LYS A 60 -34.02 34.84 -71.61
CA LYS A 60 -34.87 33.79 -71.01
C LYS A 60 -34.16 32.43 -70.98
N SER A 61 -33.51 32.04 -72.08
CA SER A 61 -32.72 30.80 -72.13
C SER A 61 -31.52 30.82 -71.16
N ILE A 62 -30.84 31.95 -71.01
CA ILE A 62 -29.77 32.11 -70.00
C ILE A 62 -30.33 31.93 -68.58
N ALA A 63 -31.48 32.55 -68.27
CA ALA A 63 -32.11 32.45 -66.96
C ALA A 63 -32.55 31.02 -66.62
N GLU A 64 -33.11 30.29 -67.59
CA GLU A 64 -33.49 28.88 -67.45
C GLU A 64 -32.27 27.98 -67.18
N ASN A 65 -31.16 28.20 -67.89
CA ASN A 65 -29.91 27.46 -67.68
C ASN A 65 -29.25 27.76 -66.32
N CYS A 66 -29.32 29.01 -65.83
CA CYS A 66 -28.85 29.34 -64.48
C CYS A 66 -29.66 28.63 -63.39
N ASN A 67 -30.97 28.43 -63.60
CA ASN A 67 -31.82 27.72 -62.64
C ASN A 67 -31.46 26.23 -62.52
N ILE A 68 -31.08 25.60 -63.63
CA ILE A 68 -30.57 24.21 -63.64
C ILE A 68 -29.24 24.12 -62.89
N SER A 69 -28.31 25.05 -63.16
CA SER A 69 -27.02 25.10 -62.47
C SER A 69 -27.17 25.27 -60.95
N ASN A 70 -28.09 26.13 -60.51
CA ASN A 70 -28.37 26.34 -59.08
C ASN A 70 -28.98 25.09 -58.42
N ASN A 71 -29.84 24.35 -59.13
CA ASN A 71 -30.40 23.08 -58.61
C ASN A 71 -29.29 22.04 -58.42
N ILE A 72 -28.41 21.89 -59.42
CA ILE A 72 -27.27 20.97 -59.35
C ILE A 72 -26.34 21.34 -58.20
N ASP A 73 -25.98 22.62 -58.06
CA ASP A 73 -25.10 23.09 -56.98
C ASP A 73 -25.72 22.84 -55.60
N SER A 74 -27.02 23.09 -55.45
CA SER A 74 -27.74 22.82 -54.19
C SER A 74 -27.71 21.32 -53.83
N ARG A 75 -27.88 20.42 -54.79
CA ARG A 75 -27.80 18.97 -54.57
C ARG A 75 -26.38 18.54 -54.21
N PHE A 76 -25.36 19.07 -54.87
CA PHE A 76 -23.95 18.81 -54.53
C PHE A 76 -23.62 19.29 -53.11
N GLN A 77 -24.11 20.46 -52.70
CA GLN A 77 -23.92 20.96 -51.33
C GLN A 77 -24.62 20.08 -50.28
N VAL A 78 -25.79 19.52 -50.60
CA VAL A 78 -26.47 18.57 -49.70
C VAL A 78 -25.67 17.26 -49.61
N LEU A 79 -25.23 16.71 -50.74
CA LEU A 79 -24.43 15.48 -50.78
C LEU A 79 -23.09 15.64 -50.04
N SER A 80 -22.41 16.77 -50.23
CA SER A 80 -21.15 17.09 -49.56
C SER A 80 -21.34 17.20 -48.04
N ARG A 81 -22.43 17.84 -47.59
CA ARG A 81 -22.79 17.89 -46.16
C ARG A 81 -23.10 16.51 -45.57
N GLN A 82 -23.75 15.63 -46.33
CA GLN A 82 -23.99 14.25 -45.89
C GLN A 82 -22.69 13.46 -45.77
N PHE A 83 -21.79 13.59 -46.75
CA PHE A 83 -20.49 12.92 -46.73
C PHE A 83 -19.64 13.39 -45.54
N GLU A 84 -19.63 14.70 -45.24
CA GLU A 84 -18.92 15.26 -44.08
C GLU A 84 -19.53 14.81 -42.75
N ARG A 85 -20.86 14.66 -42.67
CA ARG A 85 -21.52 14.12 -41.48
C ARG A 85 -21.13 12.65 -41.26
N MET A 86 -21.21 11.84 -42.30
CA MET A 86 -20.85 10.42 -42.24
C MET A 86 -19.37 10.22 -41.89
N SER A 87 -18.50 11.06 -42.45
CA SER A 87 -17.05 11.05 -42.15
C SER A 87 -16.73 11.46 -40.71
N ARG A 88 -17.57 12.29 -40.08
CA ARG A 88 -17.43 12.63 -38.65
C ARG A 88 -17.97 11.52 -37.75
N GLU A 89 -19.12 10.94 -38.08
CA GLU A 89 -19.68 9.80 -37.34
C GLU A 89 -18.75 8.59 -37.40
N LEU A 90 -18.14 8.30 -38.55
CA LEU A 90 -17.15 7.24 -38.70
C LEU A 90 -15.88 7.48 -37.86
N ARG A 91 -15.42 8.74 -37.77
CA ARG A 91 -14.27 9.12 -36.92
C ARG A 91 -14.60 8.94 -35.44
N ALA A 92 -15.75 9.42 -34.99
CA ALA A 92 -16.18 9.27 -33.60
C ALA A 92 -16.37 7.79 -33.21
N PHE A 93 -16.93 6.98 -34.12
CA PHE A 93 -17.04 5.53 -33.92
C PHE A 93 -15.67 4.86 -33.84
N LYS A 94 -14.73 5.23 -34.71
CA LYS A 94 -13.36 4.75 -34.68
C LYS A 94 -12.68 5.07 -33.35
N GLU A 95 -12.77 6.31 -32.87
CA GLU A 95 -12.20 6.73 -31.58
C GLU A 95 -12.78 5.94 -30.40
N THR A 96 -14.10 5.72 -30.40
CA THR A 96 -14.78 4.93 -29.35
C THR A 96 -14.33 3.46 -29.37
N THR A 97 -14.17 2.90 -30.56
CA THR A 97 -13.70 1.52 -30.75
C THR A 97 -12.23 1.39 -30.33
N ASP A 98 -11.37 2.34 -30.72
CA ASP A 98 -9.97 2.38 -30.33
C ASP A 98 -9.81 2.52 -28.82
N HIS A 99 -10.66 3.33 -28.17
CA HIS A 99 -10.67 3.45 -26.72
C HIS A 99 -11.06 2.13 -26.06
N SER A 100 -12.14 1.49 -26.52
CA SER A 100 -12.62 0.21 -26.00
C SER A 100 -11.56 -0.90 -26.18
N LEU A 101 -10.88 -0.93 -27.33
CA LEU A 101 -9.79 -1.87 -27.61
C LEU A 101 -8.59 -1.65 -26.68
N ASN A 102 -8.24 -0.40 -26.40
CA ASN A 102 -7.14 -0.09 -25.48
C ASN A 102 -7.49 -0.44 -24.03
N SER A 103 -8.72 -0.18 -23.59
CA SER A 103 -9.22 -0.62 -22.29
C SER A 103 -9.17 -2.15 -22.17
N LEU A 104 -9.65 -2.87 -23.20
CA LEU A 104 -9.60 -4.32 -23.22
C LEU A 104 -8.16 -4.85 -23.13
N LYS A 105 -7.21 -4.26 -23.89
CA LYS A 105 -5.79 -4.60 -23.80
C LYS A 105 -5.21 -4.38 -22.40
N SER A 106 -5.62 -3.32 -21.71
CA SER A 106 -5.21 -3.05 -20.33
C SER A 106 -5.75 -4.12 -19.37
N TRP A 107 -7.04 -4.44 -19.48
CA TRP A 107 -7.68 -5.51 -18.72
C TRP A 107 -7.01 -6.87 -18.94
N THR A 108 -6.68 -7.22 -20.19
CA THR A 108 -5.95 -8.46 -20.50
C THR A 108 -4.58 -8.49 -19.81
N LYS A 109 -3.84 -7.38 -19.80
CA LYS A 109 -2.54 -7.29 -19.11
C LYS A 109 -2.68 -7.42 -17.60
N SER A 110 -3.69 -6.77 -17.01
CA SER A 110 -3.98 -6.87 -15.57
C SER A 110 -4.33 -8.30 -15.17
N LEU A 111 -5.23 -8.95 -15.92
CA LEU A 111 -5.57 -10.36 -15.73
C LEU A 111 -4.33 -11.26 -15.82
N GLN A 112 -3.47 -11.06 -16.83
CA GLN A 112 -2.24 -11.84 -16.97
C GLN A 112 -1.27 -11.64 -15.79
N LYS A 113 -1.20 -10.43 -15.21
CA LYS A 113 -0.42 -10.16 -13.99
C LYS A 113 -1.02 -10.87 -12.78
N LYS A 114 -2.34 -10.83 -12.60
CA LYS A 114 -3.05 -11.55 -11.52
C LYS A 114 -2.85 -13.07 -11.66
N THR A 115 -2.92 -13.64 -12.86
CA THR A 115 -2.65 -15.06 -13.11
C THR A 115 -1.22 -15.44 -12.69
N LYS A 116 -0.20 -14.67 -13.10
CA LYS A 116 1.19 -14.95 -12.70
C LYS A 116 1.41 -14.85 -11.19
N ARG A 117 0.75 -13.90 -10.52
CA ARG A 117 0.79 -13.78 -9.05
C ARG A 117 0.19 -15.02 -8.39
N LEU A 118 -0.98 -15.47 -8.84
CA LEU A 118 -1.62 -16.69 -8.33
C LEU A 118 -0.75 -17.93 -8.55
N GLU A 119 -0.11 -18.08 -9.71
CA GLU A 119 0.83 -19.18 -9.97
C GLU A 119 2.02 -19.15 -9.00
N SER A 120 2.58 -17.97 -8.74
CA SER A 120 3.70 -17.82 -7.80
C SER A 120 3.29 -18.12 -6.35
N SER A 121 2.10 -17.70 -5.95
CA SER A 121 1.53 -17.96 -4.63
C SER A 121 1.26 -19.46 -4.43
N LEU A 122 0.66 -20.11 -5.43
CA LEU A 122 0.45 -21.56 -5.42
C LEU A 122 1.77 -22.33 -5.30
N ALA A 123 2.82 -21.88 -5.99
CA ALA A 123 4.15 -22.48 -5.88
C ALA A 123 4.77 -22.30 -4.48
N ASN A 124 4.61 -21.12 -3.87
CA ASN A 124 5.05 -20.85 -2.50
C ASN A 124 4.30 -21.73 -1.50
N MET A 125 2.97 -21.77 -1.57
CA MET A 125 2.13 -22.59 -0.68
C MET A 125 2.46 -24.08 -0.81
N THR A 126 2.70 -24.57 -2.03
CA THR A 126 3.12 -25.96 -2.27
C THR A 126 4.47 -26.25 -1.61
N ARG A 127 5.43 -25.31 -1.65
CA ARG A 127 6.72 -25.45 -0.97
C ARG A 127 6.56 -25.47 0.55
N ALA A 128 5.80 -24.52 1.10
CA ALA A 128 5.54 -24.44 2.54
C ALA A 128 4.85 -25.72 3.06
N LEU A 129 3.87 -26.25 2.34
CA LEU A 129 3.19 -27.49 2.70
C LEU A 129 4.14 -28.69 2.70
N ARG A 130 5.07 -28.77 1.73
CA ARG A 130 6.10 -29.82 1.69
C ARG A 130 7.06 -29.72 2.88
N GLU A 131 7.52 -28.52 3.21
CA GLU A 131 8.41 -28.29 4.35
C GLU A 131 7.74 -28.64 5.67
N ASN A 132 6.49 -28.21 5.87
CA ASN A 132 5.72 -28.54 7.07
C ASN A 132 5.51 -30.06 7.20
N ASN A 133 5.18 -30.75 6.10
CA ASN A 133 5.08 -32.21 6.09
C ASN A 133 6.40 -32.88 6.45
N HIS A 134 7.53 -32.38 5.95
CA HIS A 134 8.86 -32.90 6.33
C HIS A 134 9.18 -32.68 7.81
N LEU A 135 8.84 -31.52 8.37
CA LEU A 135 9.02 -31.22 9.79
C LEU A 135 8.17 -32.14 10.66
N ASN A 136 6.89 -32.32 10.31
CA ASN A 136 5.98 -33.23 11.00
C ASN A 136 6.50 -34.67 10.96
N LEU A 137 6.96 -35.16 9.81
CA LEU A 137 7.55 -36.49 9.69
C LEU A 137 8.78 -36.66 10.59
N ARG A 138 9.67 -35.66 10.65
CA ARG A 138 10.84 -35.68 11.54
C ARG A 138 10.43 -35.69 13.01
N GLN A 139 9.39 -34.94 13.38
CA GLN A 139 8.89 -34.91 14.75
C GLN A 139 8.26 -36.25 15.14
N ILE A 140 7.46 -36.87 14.26
CA ILE A 140 6.92 -38.21 14.45
C ILE A 140 8.05 -39.23 14.62
N GLN A 141 9.11 -39.15 13.81
CA GLN A 141 10.28 -40.04 13.96
C GLN A 141 10.98 -39.85 15.31
N LYS A 142 11.19 -38.60 15.76
CA LYS A 142 11.76 -38.31 17.09
C LYS A 142 10.89 -38.84 18.22
N GLN A 143 9.58 -38.68 18.12
CA GLN A 143 8.65 -39.25 19.11
C GLN A 143 8.71 -40.78 19.12
N ARG A 144 8.80 -41.40 17.95
CA ARG A 144 8.93 -42.87 17.82
C ARG A 144 10.21 -43.40 18.47
N THR A 145 11.35 -42.74 18.27
CA THR A 145 12.61 -43.14 18.92
C THR A 145 12.61 -42.87 20.42
N GLY A 146 11.97 -41.79 20.86
CA GLY A 146 11.73 -41.53 22.28
C GLY A 146 10.90 -42.63 22.95
N LEU A 147 9.80 -43.03 22.29
CA LEU A 147 8.93 -44.12 22.73
C LEU A 147 9.66 -45.46 22.81
N SER A 148 10.50 -45.81 21.82
CA SER A 148 11.28 -47.05 21.87
C SER A 148 12.29 -47.07 23.03
N ASN A 149 12.96 -45.94 23.29
CA ASN A 149 13.89 -45.83 24.42
C ASN A 149 13.16 -45.95 25.77
N LEU A 150 11.97 -45.33 25.89
CA LEU A 150 11.15 -45.47 27.08
C LEU A 150 10.69 -46.91 27.27
N SER A 151 10.23 -47.57 26.20
CA SER A 151 9.83 -48.98 26.23
C SER A 151 10.95 -49.88 26.75
N HIS A 152 12.19 -49.67 26.28
CA HIS A 152 13.34 -50.44 26.74
C HIS A 152 13.65 -50.17 28.24
N LYS A 153 13.51 -48.92 28.70
CA LYS A 153 13.67 -48.59 30.13
C LYS A 153 12.59 -49.25 30.98
N THR A 154 11.33 -49.25 30.53
CA THR A 154 10.22 -49.92 31.22
C THR A 154 10.47 -51.42 31.31
N GLN A 155 10.91 -52.06 30.21
CA GLN A 155 11.26 -53.48 30.21
C GLN A 155 12.40 -53.79 31.18
N LYS A 156 13.42 -52.92 31.24
CA LYS A 156 14.52 -53.05 32.20
C LYS A 156 14.03 -52.89 33.65
N LEU A 157 13.15 -51.94 33.94
CA LEU A 157 12.57 -51.80 35.28
C LEU A 157 11.78 -53.05 35.68
N GLN A 158 11.03 -53.62 34.73
CA GLN A 158 10.24 -54.82 34.97
C GLN A 158 11.11 -56.05 35.31
N SER A 159 12.29 -56.19 34.70
CA SER A 159 13.23 -57.26 35.07
C SER A 159 13.82 -57.06 36.47
N HIS A 160 14.09 -55.82 36.89
CA HIS A 160 14.57 -55.53 38.24
C HIS A 160 13.50 -55.85 39.28
N ILE A 161 12.24 -55.52 39.01
CA ILE A 161 11.10 -55.87 39.88
C ILE A 161 11.02 -57.40 40.06
N GLY A 162 11.10 -58.17 38.97
CA GLY A 162 11.10 -59.63 39.05
C GLY A 162 12.26 -60.20 39.88
N SER A 163 13.46 -59.63 39.76
CA SER A 163 14.60 -60.00 40.62
C SER A 163 14.36 -59.66 42.09
N LEU A 164 13.74 -58.51 42.37
CA LEU A 164 13.40 -58.10 43.74
C LEU A 164 12.35 -59.02 44.36
N GLU A 165 11.35 -59.44 43.58
CA GLU A 165 10.33 -60.42 44.01
C GLU A 165 10.96 -61.77 44.32
N SER A 166 11.89 -62.23 43.49
CA SER A 166 12.66 -63.46 43.76
C SER A 166 13.46 -63.35 45.07
N PHE A 167 14.16 -62.23 45.27
CA PHE A 167 14.90 -61.99 46.52
C PHE A 167 13.97 -61.96 47.74
N LYS A 168 12.83 -61.27 47.64
CA LYS A 168 11.80 -61.27 48.69
C LYS A 168 11.35 -62.69 49.05
N ASN A 169 11.11 -63.54 48.04
CA ASN A 169 10.70 -64.93 48.25
C ASN A 169 11.79 -65.75 48.96
N GLN A 170 13.06 -65.55 48.59
CA GLN A 170 14.19 -66.19 49.27
C GLN A 170 14.28 -65.78 50.75
N VAL A 171 14.17 -64.49 51.04
CA VAL A 171 14.17 -63.99 52.43
C VAL A 171 12.99 -64.56 53.22
N GLN A 172 11.78 -64.58 52.65
CA GLN A 172 10.62 -65.20 53.30
C GLN A 172 10.79 -66.70 53.55
N HIS A 173 11.48 -67.42 52.66
CA HIS A 173 11.79 -68.83 52.88
C HIS A 173 12.79 -69.00 54.03
N GLY A 174 13.90 -68.26 54.02
CA GLY A 174 14.90 -68.31 55.10
C GLY A 174 14.32 -67.93 56.46
N MET A 175 13.40 -66.95 56.52
CA MET A 175 12.68 -66.61 57.76
C MET A 175 11.83 -67.77 58.28
N ARG A 176 11.16 -68.52 57.40
CA ARG A 176 10.38 -69.71 57.80
C ARG A 176 11.29 -70.80 58.35
N ASP A 177 12.44 -71.02 57.72
CA ASP A 177 13.43 -72.00 58.18
C ASP A 177 14.00 -71.64 59.55
N LEU A 178 14.34 -70.37 59.75
CA LEU A 178 14.77 -69.86 61.06
C LEU A 178 13.69 -70.04 62.12
N GLN A 179 12.44 -69.73 61.80
CA GLN A 179 11.32 -69.92 62.72
C GLN A 179 11.11 -71.40 63.07
N ALA A 180 11.26 -72.31 62.10
CA ALA A 180 11.21 -73.75 62.32
C ALA A 180 12.38 -74.23 63.18
N SER A 181 13.58 -73.70 62.95
CA SER A 181 14.75 -73.99 63.78
C SER A 181 14.55 -73.53 65.22
N LEU A 182 14.08 -72.30 65.42
CA LEU A 182 13.78 -71.75 66.75
C LEU A 182 12.78 -72.63 67.51
N LYS A 183 11.72 -73.11 66.84
CA LYS A 183 10.77 -74.06 67.43
C LYS A 183 11.44 -75.37 67.85
N ARG A 184 12.34 -75.92 67.01
CA ARG A 184 13.11 -77.13 67.36
C ARG A 184 14.01 -76.90 68.59
N HIS A 185 14.73 -75.78 68.63
CA HIS A 185 15.54 -75.41 69.79
C HIS A 185 14.70 -75.24 71.05
N GLN A 186 13.53 -74.59 70.96
CA GLN A 186 12.61 -74.45 72.09
C GLN A 186 12.16 -75.82 72.63
N THR A 187 11.85 -76.78 71.76
CA THR A 187 11.50 -78.15 72.17
C THR A 187 12.67 -78.91 72.78
N GLN A 188 13.88 -78.71 72.29
CA GLN A 188 15.09 -79.32 72.87
C GLN A 188 15.40 -78.74 74.25
N ILE A 189 15.25 -77.42 74.43
CA ILE A 189 15.41 -76.74 75.72
C ILE A 189 14.38 -77.29 76.71
N MET A 190 13.10 -77.38 76.33
CA MET A 190 12.07 -77.97 77.20
C MET A 190 12.38 -79.44 77.58
N LYS A 191 12.96 -80.22 76.66
CA LYS A 191 13.40 -81.59 76.94
C LYS A 191 14.59 -81.63 77.90
N LEU A 192 15.59 -80.76 77.71
CA LEU A 192 16.73 -80.63 78.61
C LEU A 192 16.31 -80.15 80.00
N GLU A 193 15.40 -79.19 80.09
CA GLU A 193 14.82 -78.69 81.34
C GLU A 193 14.07 -79.81 82.07
N SER A 194 13.31 -80.65 81.35
CA SER A 194 12.67 -81.85 81.92
C SER A 194 13.69 -82.88 82.43
N GLN A 195 14.79 -83.09 81.71
CA GLN A 195 15.88 -83.98 82.16
C GLN A 195 16.61 -83.41 83.39
N MET A 196 16.83 -82.10 83.45
CA MET A 196 17.39 -81.41 84.62
C MET A 196 16.44 -81.47 85.83
N GLN A 197 15.14 -81.29 85.64
CA GLN A 197 14.15 -81.44 86.73
C GLN A 197 14.08 -82.89 87.24
N GLY A 198 14.39 -83.89 86.41
CA GLY A 198 14.58 -85.28 86.82
C GLY A 198 15.82 -85.51 87.69
N LEU A 199 16.91 -84.78 87.43
CA LEU A 199 18.16 -84.84 88.20
C LEU A 199 18.09 -84.04 89.53
N PHE A 200 17.21 -83.04 89.63
CA PHE A 200 17.03 -82.22 90.84
C PHE A 200 16.08 -82.80 91.90
N LYS A 201 15.62 -84.05 91.77
CA LYS A 201 14.83 -84.75 92.81
C LYS A 201 15.66 -85.50 93.86
N ILE A 202 16.99 -85.40 93.82
CA ILE A 202 17.89 -85.99 94.83
C ILE A 202 18.78 -84.88 95.39
N ILE A 203 18.50 -84.50 96.65
CA ILE A 203 19.25 -83.66 97.62
C ILE A 203 18.61 -82.28 97.95
N PRO A 204 18.48 -81.91 99.24
CA PRO A 204 17.66 -80.79 99.72
C PRO A 204 18.40 -79.44 99.85
N THR A 205 17.56 -78.42 99.97
CA THR A 205 17.76 -76.97 100.14
C THR A 205 18.87 -76.49 101.08
N SER A 206 19.54 -75.38 100.75
CA SER A 206 19.79 -74.27 101.69
C SER A 206 20.19 -72.96 100.98
N LYS A 207 20.22 -71.88 101.75
CA LYS A 207 20.01 -70.46 101.44
C LYS A 207 21.24 -69.65 100.94
N GLU A 208 20.89 -68.44 100.48
CA GLU A 208 21.55 -67.13 100.74
C GLU A 208 22.68 -66.62 99.85
N GLY A 209 22.57 -65.32 99.51
CA GLY A 209 23.70 -64.39 99.44
C GLY A 209 24.12 -63.93 98.04
N GLY A 210 23.84 -62.65 97.72
CA GLY A 210 24.12 -62.00 96.43
C GLY A 210 25.55 -61.53 96.18
N LEU A 211 25.77 -60.91 95.00
CA LEU A 211 26.71 -59.81 94.70
C LEU A 211 26.74 -59.52 93.17
N ASP A 212 26.27 -58.33 92.77
CA ASP A 212 26.67 -57.59 91.54
C ASP A 212 28.14 -57.09 91.67
N PRO A 213 28.85 -56.43 90.69
CA PRO A 213 28.43 -55.73 89.46
C PRO A 213 29.45 -55.79 88.26
N LEU A 214 29.30 -54.86 87.29
CA LEU A 214 30.24 -54.35 86.25
C LEU A 214 30.21 -55.04 84.85
N ASN A 215 30.35 -54.37 83.70
CA ASN A 215 30.31 -52.95 83.27
C ASN A 215 30.45 -52.90 81.72
N SER A 216 29.90 -51.86 81.08
CA SER A 216 30.38 -51.20 79.83
C SER A 216 30.37 -52.01 78.51
N ILE A 217 29.92 -51.50 77.35
CA ILE A 217 30.60 -50.48 76.52
C ILE A 217 29.61 -49.78 75.55
N LYS A 218 29.46 -48.46 75.77
CA LYS A 218 29.37 -47.28 74.87
C LYS A 218 28.54 -47.24 73.56
N LYS A 219 27.49 -46.40 73.64
CA LYS A 219 27.02 -45.41 72.64
C LYS A 219 28.17 -44.51 72.13
N GLN A 220 28.08 -44.10 70.86
CA GLN A 220 28.77 -42.91 70.35
C GLN A 220 27.79 -42.07 69.52
N GLN A 221 27.49 -40.87 70.01
CA GLN A 221 26.66 -39.86 69.37
C GLN A 221 27.28 -38.49 69.69
N GLY A 222 27.59 -37.72 68.63
CA GLY A 222 27.72 -36.26 68.63
C GLY A 222 28.99 -35.62 69.20
N ARG A 223 29.70 -34.84 68.36
CA ARG A 223 30.07 -33.46 68.74
C ARG A 223 30.38 -32.55 67.54
N GLN A 224 30.05 -31.28 67.80
CA GLN A 224 30.03 -30.07 66.98
C GLN A 224 31.39 -29.34 66.91
N THR A 225 31.59 -28.64 65.79
CA THR A 225 32.09 -27.25 65.55
C THR A 225 33.25 -26.63 66.33
N ILE A 226 34.21 -26.01 65.60
CA ILE A 226 34.95 -24.72 65.82
C ILE A 226 35.47 -24.28 64.41
N ALA A 227 35.08 -23.17 63.75
CA ALA A 227 35.24 -21.70 63.94
C ALA A 227 36.61 -21.10 63.51
N ALA A 228 36.61 -20.17 62.53
CA ALA A 228 37.50 -18.98 62.34
C ALA A 228 37.19 -18.32 60.96
N LEU A 229 36.60 -17.10 60.91
CA LEU A 229 37.23 -15.76 60.72
C LEU A 229 37.73 -15.50 59.27
N ALA A 230 37.52 -14.36 58.58
CA ALA A 230 36.91 -13.07 58.88
C ALA A 230 36.60 -12.28 57.57
N GLU A 231 35.58 -11.41 57.65
CA GLU A 231 35.36 -10.07 57.06
C GLU A 231 35.99 -9.60 55.73
N HIS A 232 35.16 -9.06 54.82
CA HIS A 232 35.27 -7.67 54.34
C HIS A 232 33.96 -7.09 53.75
N ARG A 233 33.81 -5.78 53.97
CA ARG A 233 32.69 -4.82 53.83
C ARG A 233 32.02 -4.60 52.44
N THR A 234 30.68 -4.40 52.47
CA THR A 234 29.81 -3.26 52.00
C THR A 234 30.41 -2.21 51.03
N THR A 235 29.75 -1.55 50.05
CA THR A 235 28.34 -1.15 49.77
C THR A 235 28.23 -0.34 48.45
N ASN A 236 27.02 -0.29 47.85
CA ASN A 236 26.29 0.82 47.19
C ASN A 236 26.64 1.45 45.80
N SER A 237 25.68 1.25 44.88
CA SER A 237 24.89 2.21 44.05
C SER A 237 25.40 3.61 43.64
N SER A 238 25.27 3.90 42.34
CA SER A 238 24.74 5.14 41.67
C SER A 238 25.47 5.30 40.32
N GLY A 239 24.85 5.54 39.16
CA GLY A 239 23.63 6.30 38.90
C GLY A 239 23.97 7.77 38.66
N ARG A 240 24.70 8.10 37.58
CA ARG A 240 24.85 9.49 37.09
C ARG A 240 24.74 9.54 35.57
N GLN A 241 23.61 10.10 35.12
CA GLN A 241 23.46 10.72 33.82
C GLN A 241 24.35 11.97 33.78
N ASN A 242 25.28 12.04 32.83
CA ASN A 242 26.03 13.26 32.53
C ASN A 242 25.32 14.00 31.41
N ILE A 243 24.59 15.05 31.79
CA ILE A 243 24.19 16.13 30.89
C ILE A 243 25.40 17.05 30.76
N PHE A 244 26.01 17.11 29.58
CA PHE A 244 27.05 18.09 29.28
C PHE A 244 26.40 19.46 29.00
N PHE A 245 26.42 20.34 29.99
CA PHE A 245 26.35 21.78 29.76
C PHE A 245 27.78 22.30 29.58
N PHE A 246 28.17 22.63 28.36
CA PHE A 246 29.34 23.49 28.13
C PHE A 246 28.88 24.94 28.08
N THR A 247 29.21 25.70 29.12
CA THR A 247 29.31 27.16 29.05
C THR A 247 30.79 27.52 29.12
N LEU A 248 31.39 27.84 27.98
CA LEU A 248 32.61 28.65 27.96
C LEU A 248 32.44 29.69 26.84
N CYS A 249 32.17 30.92 27.25
CA CYS A 249 32.17 32.09 26.38
C CYS A 249 33.35 32.96 26.81
N GLN A 250 34.38 33.04 25.97
CA GLN A 250 35.39 34.08 26.02
C GLN A 250 35.58 34.64 24.61
N ASN A 251 35.02 35.84 24.41
CA ASN A 251 35.41 36.89 23.47
C ASN A 251 35.89 36.48 22.07
N VAL A 252 34.95 36.36 21.13
CA VAL A 252 34.81 37.07 19.84
C VAL A 252 33.61 36.43 19.14
N LYS A 253 32.53 37.20 18.93
CA LYS A 253 31.30 36.84 18.18
C LYS A 253 31.07 35.33 18.05
N CYS A 254 30.58 34.74 19.13
CA CYS A 254 30.03 33.40 19.11
C CYS A 254 28.83 33.43 18.15
N LEU A 255 29.05 32.98 16.90
CA LEU A 255 27.96 32.54 16.04
C LEU A 255 27.47 31.23 16.66
N ILE A 256 26.74 31.36 17.78
CA ILE A 256 25.89 30.31 18.27
C ILE A 256 24.82 30.18 17.18
N ILE A 257 25.09 29.34 16.18
CA ILE A 257 23.99 28.62 15.53
C ILE A 257 23.49 27.71 16.64
N LEU A 258 22.62 28.27 17.49
CA LEU A 258 21.77 27.49 18.35
C LEU A 258 21.03 26.64 17.32
N SER A 259 21.37 25.36 17.26
CA SER A 259 20.38 24.36 16.90
C SER A 259 19.28 24.50 17.96
N LEU A 260 18.43 25.53 17.79
CA LEU A 260 17.04 25.39 18.16
C LEU A 260 16.60 24.21 17.30
N ILE A 261 16.68 23.01 17.86
CA ILE A 261 15.75 21.96 17.50
C ILE A 261 14.40 22.61 17.79
N LEU A 262 13.80 23.21 16.75
CA LEU A 262 12.48 23.80 16.84
C LEU A 262 11.58 22.65 17.27
N LYS A 263 11.09 22.74 18.51
CA LYS A 263 10.19 21.76 19.10
C LYS A 263 8.98 21.61 18.18
N VAL A 264 8.78 20.43 17.60
CA VAL A 264 7.67 20.19 16.68
C VAL A 264 6.51 19.65 17.51
N CYS A 265 5.58 20.53 17.85
CA CYS A 265 4.37 20.18 18.60
C CYS A 265 3.14 20.08 17.69
N ASN A 266 1.99 19.75 18.28
CA ASN A 266 0.71 19.52 17.61
C ASN A 266 0.69 18.25 16.73
N VAL A 267 1.46 17.24 17.12
CA VAL A 267 1.47 15.91 16.48
C VAL A 267 0.35 15.03 17.04
N GLY A 268 0.05 15.17 18.34
CA GLY A 268 -1.05 14.49 19.03
C GLY A 268 -0.72 13.06 19.45
N SER A 269 -0.43 12.19 18.49
CA SER A 269 -0.09 10.79 18.75
C SER A 269 0.78 10.17 17.67
N MET A 270 1.32 8.99 17.96
CA MET A 270 2.14 8.15 17.10
C MET A 270 1.64 6.70 17.13
N LEU A 271 1.77 6.01 15.99
CA LEU A 271 1.70 4.57 15.87
C LEU A 271 3.10 3.98 15.66
N LEU A 272 3.40 2.89 16.36
CA LEU A 272 4.60 2.09 16.18
C LEU A 272 4.23 0.73 15.57
N PHE A 273 4.83 0.43 14.42
CA PHE A 273 4.76 -0.86 13.73
C PHE A 273 6.10 -1.59 13.94
N PRO A 274 6.19 -2.55 14.89
CA PRO A 274 7.47 -3.03 15.40
C PRO A 274 8.20 -4.01 14.48
N SER A 275 7.49 -4.68 13.57
CA SER A 275 8.05 -5.68 12.67
C SER A 275 7.24 -5.79 11.39
N ALA A 276 7.86 -6.32 10.34
CA ALA A 276 7.15 -6.74 9.14
C ALA A 276 6.26 -7.93 9.54
N SER A 277 4.95 -7.74 9.48
CA SER A 277 3.96 -8.79 9.74
C SER A 277 2.66 -8.36 9.09
N ALA A 278 1.99 -9.28 8.39
CA ALA A 278 0.65 -9.07 7.84
C ALA A 278 -0.41 -8.79 8.93
N GLU A 279 -0.11 -9.07 10.20
CA GLU A 279 -1.02 -8.83 11.33
C GLU A 279 -0.97 -7.39 11.87
N ASN A 280 0.09 -6.62 11.54
CA ASN A 280 0.31 -5.28 12.08
C ASN A 280 -0.37 -4.23 11.19
N TYR A 281 -1.56 -3.79 11.56
CA TYR A 281 -2.28 -2.73 10.82
C TYR A 281 -3.30 -2.00 11.69
N VAL A 282 -3.78 -0.87 11.17
CA VAL A 282 -4.80 -0.06 11.84
C VAL A 282 -5.92 0.27 10.85
N THR A 283 -7.15 0.24 11.33
CA THR A 283 -8.37 0.54 10.56
C THR A 283 -9.05 1.80 11.09
N PHE A 284 -9.89 2.41 10.26
CA PHE A 284 -10.69 3.57 10.63
C PHE A 284 -12.17 3.28 10.48
N GLN A 285 -12.96 3.76 11.43
CA GLN A 285 -14.42 3.66 11.38
C GLN A 285 -14.99 4.57 10.29
N ARG A 286 -14.28 5.67 10.00
CA ARG A 286 -14.64 6.68 9.03
C ARG A 286 -13.84 6.49 7.75
N SER A 287 -14.54 6.58 6.64
CA SER A 287 -13.99 6.58 5.30
C SER A 287 -14.55 7.75 4.49
N PHE A 288 -14.21 7.86 3.21
CA PHE A 288 -14.78 8.87 2.32
C PHE A 288 -16.29 8.69 2.21
N ARG A 289 -17.04 9.70 2.67
CA ARG A 289 -18.52 9.71 2.63
C ARG A 289 -19.08 10.08 1.25
N THR A 290 -18.32 10.87 0.50
CA THR A 290 -18.60 11.27 -0.87
C THR A 290 -17.34 11.07 -1.68
N GLY A 291 -17.46 10.91 -2.99
CA GLY A 291 -16.27 10.83 -3.82
C GLY A 291 -15.49 12.13 -3.82
N ILE A 292 -14.19 12.02 -4.01
CA ILE A 292 -13.25 13.13 -3.86
C ILE A 292 -12.43 13.33 -5.13
N HIS A 293 -12.21 14.59 -5.45
CA HIS A 293 -11.42 15.02 -6.60
C HIS A 293 -10.08 15.64 -6.18
N GLU A 294 -9.87 15.87 -4.89
CA GLU A 294 -8.65 16.43 -4.35
C GLU A 294 -8.36 15.80 -3.00
N LEU A 295 -7.08 15.67 -2.66
CA LEU A 295 -6.66 15.21 -1.35
C LEU A 295 -5.33 15.81 -0.94
N SER A 296 -5.11 15.82 0.37
CA SER A 296 -3.79 16.01 0.96
C SER A 296 -3.59 15.02 2.09
N ILE A 297 -2.45 14.35 2.13
CA ILE A 297 -2.04 13.42 3.18
C ILE A 297 -0.74 13.94 3.76
N CYS A 298 -0.68 14.12 5.07
CA CYS A 298 0.55 14.52 5.76
C CYS A 298 0.79 13.65 6.98
N THR A 299 2.06 13.32 7.24
CA THR A 299 2.48 12.54 8.41
C THR A 299 3.96 12.73 8.68
N TRP A 300 4.36 12.53 9.94
CA TRP A 300 5.75 12.32 10.31
C TRP A 300 6.08 10.82 10.25
N LEU A 301 7.25 10.49 9.74
CA LEU A 301 7.74 9.11 9.61
C LEU A 301 9.14 9.01 10.19
N LYS A 302 9.39 7.93 10.92
CA LYS A 302 10.74 7.50 11.30
C LYS A 302 10.87 6.01 10.96
N VAL A 303 11.70 5.73 9.96
CA VAL A 303 11.82 4.41 9.36
C VAL A 303 13.24 3.90 9.55
N ASP A 304 13.40 2.91 10.43
CA ASP A 304 14.67 2.23 10.68
C ASP A 304 14.85 1.00 9.77
N ALA A 305 13.82 0.65 9.00
CA ALA A 305 13.83 -0.47 8.06
C ALA A 305 14.57 -0.13 6.76
N LYS A 306 15.05 -1.17 6.06
CA LYS A 306 15.79 -1.02 4.79
C LYS A 306 14.89 -0.67 3.59
N TYR A 307 13.58 -0.72 3.77
CA TYR A 307 12.58 -0.44 2.76
C TYR A 307 11.44 0.37 3.40
N PHE A 308 10.64 1.05 2.57
CA PHE A 308 9.62 1.97 3.04
C PHE A 308 8.36 1.28 3.55
N GLY A 309 7.86 0.25 2.87
CA GLY A 309 6.59 -0.41 3.19
C GLY A 309 5.37 0.45 2.80
N THR A 310 4.18 0.03 3.22
CA THR A 310 2.91 0.69 2.86
C THR A 310 2.37 1.55 4.00
N ILE A 311 2.29 2.86 3.78
CA ILE A 311 1.80 3.81 4.78
C ILE A 311 0.28 3.82 4.84
N LEU A 312 -0.36 3.93 3.68
CA LEU A 312 -1.80 4.10 3.53
C LEU A 312 -2.27 3.22 2.39
N SER A 313 -3.35 2.48 2.62
CA SER A 313 -4.11 1.78 1.59
C SER A 313 -5.59 2.09 1.74
N TYR A 314 -6.22 2.46 0.63
CA TYR A 314 -7.66 2.62 0.49
C TYR A 314 -8.17 1.73 -0.63
N ALA A 315 -9.05 0.80 -0.27
CA ALA A 315 -9.60 -0.22 -1.16
C ALA A 315 -11.12 -0.12 -1.23
N THR A 316 -11.69 -0.49 -2.39
CA THR A 316 -13.13 -0.61 -2.62
C THR A 316 -13.45 -2.00 -3.17
N GLU A 317 -14.74 -2.35 -3.27
CA GLU A 317 -15.14 -3.67 -3.79
C GLU A 317 -14.66 -3.92 -5.23
N ASN A 318 -14.47 -2.83 -5.99
CA ASN A 318 -14.11 -2.90 -7.41
C ASN A 318 -12.60 -2.81 -7.66
N ASN A 319 -11.83 -2.26 -6.70
CA ASN A 319 -10.40 -2.04 -6.85
C ASN A 319 -9.74 -2.00 -5.47
N ASP A 320 -8.81 -2.93 -5.28
CA ASP A 320 -7.93 -3.12 -4.12
C ASP A 320 -6.95 -1.93 -3.95
N ASN A 321 -6.57 -1.31 -5.08
CA ASN A 321 -5.61 -0.22 -5.19
C ASN A 321 -6.26 1.11 -5.60
N MET A 322 -7.25 1.57 -4.82
CA MET A 322 -7.95 2.83 -5.14
C MET A 322 -7.12 4.07 -4.81
N LEU A 323 -6.45 4.08 -3.65
CA LEU A 323 -5.47 5.09 -3.25
C LEU A 323 -4.44 4.43 -2.35
N VAL A 324 -3.17 4.38 -2.77
CA VAL A 324 -2.12 3.69 -2.02
C VAL A 324 -0.82 4.49 -2.01
N LEU A 325 -0.19 4.55 -0.85
CA LEU A 325 1.19 5.01 -0.65
C LEU A 325 2.05 3.79 -0.32
N TYR A 326 2.61 3.21 -1.37
CA TYR A 326 3.14 1.86 -1.38
C TYR A 326 4.67 1.82 -1.48
N GLY A 327 5.26 0.86 -0.79
CA GLY A 327 6.65 0.47 -0.93
C GLY A 327 6.80 -1.01 -0.61
N ARG A 328 7.76 -1.68 -1.25
CA ARG A 328 7.98 -3.12 -1.06
C ARG A 328 9.45 -3.45 -0.92
N ASN A 329 9.76 -4.44 -0.09
CA ASN A 329 11.13 -4.86 0.19
C ASN A 329 11.89 -5.36 -1.06
N SER A 330 11.18 -5.93 -2.05
CA SER A 330 11.75 -6.34 -3.33
C SER A 330 11.67 -5.26 -4.43
N GLY A 331 11.23 -4.05 -4.10
CA GLY A 331 11.08 -2.94 -5.03
C GLY A 331 12.39 -2.20 -5.31
N ILE A 332 12.29 -1.13 -6.10
CA ILE A 332 13.41 -0.20 -6.29
C ILE A 332 13.64 0.52 -4.95
N LEU A 333 14.84 0.41 -4.41
CA LEU A 333 15.20 1.10 -3.17
C LEU A 333 15.18 2.62 -3.38
N GLY A 334 14.67 3.35 -2.40
CA GLY A 334 14.66 4.82 -2.42
C GLY A 334 13.50 5.44 -3.20
N VAL A 335 12.49 4.67 -3.60
CA VAL A 335 11.23 5.19 -4.15
C VAL A 335 10.02 4.59 -3.44
N MET A 336 8.92 5.33 -3.44
CA MET A 336 7.57 4.85 -3.10
C MET A 336 6.63 5.12 -4.27
N ASP A 337 5.62 4.27 -4.45
CA ASP A 337 4.58 4.49 -5.45
C ASP A 337 3.39 5.22 -4.82
N PHE A 338 2.98 6.30 -5.48
CA PHE A 338 1.71 6.95 -5.23
C PHE A 338 0.70 6.49 -6.29
N VAL A 339 -0.23 5.66 -5.87
CA VAL A 339 -1.26 5.04 -6.71
C VAL A 339 -2.59 5.75 -6.50
N ILE A 340 -3.28 6.07 -7.60
CA ILE A 340 -4.69 6.46 -7.59
C ILE A 340 -5.35 5.67 -8.69
N GLY A 341 -6.30 4.79 -8.33
CA GLY A 341 -7.03 3.93 -9.26
C GLY A 341 -6.12 3.11 -10.18
N ASP A 342 -5.55 2.01 -9.67
CA ASP A 342 -4.67 1.08 -10.42
C ASP A 342 -5.17 0.84 -11.87
N PRO A 343 -4.27 0.82 -12.88
CA PRO A 343 -2.81 0.70 -12.79
C PRO A 343 -2.01 2.00 -12.89
N VAL A 344 -2.60 3.16 -12.66
CA VAL A 344 -1.89 4.45 -12.80
C VAL A 344 -1.19 4.83 -11.49
N TYR A 345 0.13 5.04 -11.55
CA TYR A 345 0.93 5.44 -10.39
C TYR A 345 2.01 6.48 -10.72
N ARG A 346 2.64 7.03 -9.68
CA ARG A 346 3.82 7.90 -9.74
C ARG A 346 4.88 7.41 -8.76
N GLU A 347 6.10 7.24 -9.25
CA GLU A 347 7.27 6.96 -8.41
C GLU A 347 7.74 8.26 -7.76
N LEU A 348 7.79 8.29 -6.43
CA LEU A 348 8.20 9.42 -5.61
C LEU A 348 9.50 9.07 -4.89
N SER A 349 10.52 9.93 -5.00
CA SER A 349 11.81 9.70 -4.37
C SER A 349 11.71 9.81 -2.83
N LEU A 350 12.26 8.83 -2.13
CA LEU A 350 12.30 8.83 -0.66
C LEU A 350 13.49 9.61 -0.11
N GLN A 351 14.43 10.06 -0.94
CA GLN A 351 15.69 10.68 -0.52
C GLN A 351 16.31 9.94 0.69
N ASN A 352 16.35 10.59 1.86
CA ASN A 352 16.96 10.07 3.08
C ASN A 352 15.92 9.63 4.15
N ILE A 353 14.65 9.40 3.80
CA ILE A 353 13.61 9.01 4.78
C ILE A 353 13.96 7.73 5.59
N LEU A 354 14.77 6.84 5.00
CA LEU A 354 15.15 5.55 5.58
C LEU A 354 16.41 5.63 6.47
N ASP A 355 16.72 6.80 7.02
CA ASP A 355 17.93 7.05 7.82
C ASP A 355 17.71 6.90 9.35
N GLY A 356 16.51 6.51 9.76
CA GLY A 356 16.13 6.37 11.17
C GLY A 356 15.84 7.68 11.91
N HIS A 357 15.74 8.81 11.21
CA HIS A 357 15.30 10.09 11.77
C HIS A 357 13.85 10.40 11.41
N TRP A 358 13.30 11.42 12.09
CA TRP A 358 11.96 11.91 11.80
C TRP A 358 11.97 12.80 10.56
N HIS A 359 11.13 12.45 9.59
CA HIS A 359 10.89 13.22 8.38
C HIS A 359 9.41 13.55 8.22
N HIS A 360 9.11 14.77 7.77
CA HIS A 360 7.74 15.19 7.49
C HIS A 360 7.41 15.00 6.01
N LEU A 361 6.46 14.12 5.73
CA LEU A 361 5.99 13.79 4.40
C LEU A 361 4.60 14.40 4.17
N CYS A 362 4.41 15.08 3.04
CA CYS A 362 3.09 15.47 2.57
C CYS A 362 2.92 15.17 1.07
N ILE A 363 1.80 14.56 0.70
CA ILE A 363 1.39 14.32 -0.68
C ILE A 363 0.06 15.02 -0.93
N ILE A 364 -0.01 15.77 -2.02
CA ILE A 364 -1.18 16.54 -2.43
C ILE A 364 -1.53 16.12 -3.85
N TRP A 365 -2.81 15.92 -4.14
CA TRP A 365 -3.31 15.63 -5.48
C TRP A 365 -4.61 16.39 -5.77
N SER A 366 -4.76 16.80 -7.03
CA SER A 366 -5.94 17.49 -7.56
C SER A 366 -6.28 16.99 -8.96
N SER A 367 -7.50 16.49 -9.15
CA SER A 367 -7.96 15.90 -10.40
C SER A 367 -8.12 16.93 -11.53
N ILE A 368 -8.31 18.22 -11.22
CA ILE A 368 -8.62 19.28 -12.21
C ILE A 368 -7.67 19.24 -13.41
N GLU A 369 -6.37 19.15 -13.14
CA GLU A 369 -5.32 18.96 -14.17
C GLU A 369 -4.49 17.70 -13.90
N GLY A 370 -4.98 16.83 -13.02
CA GLY A 370 -4.24 15.68 -12.50
C GLY A 370 -2.89 16.10 -11.89
N ARG A 371 -2.89 17.19 -11.12
CA ARG A 371 -1.67 17.73 -10.52
C ARG A 371 -1.39 17.04 -9.20
N PHE A 372 -0.10 16.82 -8.91
CA PHE A 372 0.33 16.36 -7.61
C PHE A 372 1.56 17.13 -7.15
N TRP A 373 1.74 17.18 -5.83
CA TRP A 373 2.90 17.75 -5.17
C TRP A 373 3.31 16.83 -4.03
N TYR A 374 4.60 16.55 -3.95
CA TYR A 374 5.18 15.74 -2.91
C TYR A 374 6.25 16.55 -2.19
N TYR A 375 6.02 16.76 -0.90
CA TYR A 375 6.90 17.50 -0.01
C TYR A 375 7.57 16.57 0.98
N LEU A 376 8.86 16.80 1.20
CA LEU A 376 9.66 16.18 2.24
C LEU A 376 10.40 17.27 3.02
N ASP A 377 10.23 17.30 4.34
CA ASP A 377 10.85 18.27 5.25
C ASP A 377 10.72 19.72 4.78
N ARG A 378 9.50 20.07 4.34
CA ARG A 378 9.10 21.39 3.78
C ARG A 378 9.58 21.67 2.35
N HIS A 379 10.41 20.82 1.77
CA HIS A 379 10.91 20.99 0.41
C HIS A 379 9.99 20.28 -0.57
N LEU A 380 9.65 20.96 -1.68
CA LEU A 380 8.95 20.32 -2.79
C LEU A 380 9.94 19.42 -3.53
N ILE A 381 9.78 18.10 -3.39
CA ILE A 381 10.68 17.12 -3.99
C ILE A 381 10.27 16.76 -5.41
N SER A 382 8.97 16.60 -5.63
CA SER A 382 8.41 16.25 -6.94
C SER A 382 7.04 16.88 -7.15
N THR A 383 6.75 17.22 -8.39
CA THR A 383 5.43 17.68 -8.82
C THR A 383 5.21 17.26 -10.27
N GLY A 384 3.96 17.11 -10.65
CA GLY A 384 3.59 16.77 -12.01
C GLY A 384 2.14 17.09 -12.31
N SER A 385 1.73 16.77 -13.54
CA SER A 385 0.36 16.93 -14.04
C SER A 385 -0.08 15.68 -14.79
N LYS A 386 -1.34 15.66 -15.28
CA LYS A 386 -1.93 14.54 -16.04
C LYS A 386 -1.96 13.21 -15.27
N PHE A 387 -1.79 13.24 -13.95
CA PHE A 387 -1.95 12.08 -13.09
C PHE A 387 -3.40 11.98 -12.65
N GLN A 388 -4.15 11.05 -13.24
CA GLN A 388 -5.58 10.87 -12.99
C GLN A 388 -6.40 12.17 -13.15
N LYS A 389 -6.21 12.86 -14.28
CA LYS A 389 -6.97 14.08 -14.59
C LYS A 389 -8.46 13.77 -14.74
N GLY A 390 -9.31 14.53 -14.03
CA GLY A 390 -10.76 14.37 -13.99
C GLY A 390 -11.26 13.15 -13.22
N TYR A 391 -10.35 12.40 -12.58
CA TYR A 391 -10.71 11.21 -11.82
C TYR A 391 -11.41 11.57 -10.51
N GLU A 392 -12.30 10.67 -10.08
CA GLU A 392 -12.96 10.71 -8.77
C GLU A 392 -12.51 9.47 -8.01
N ILE A 393 -11.96 9.66 -6.81
CA ILE A 393 -11.77 8.55 -5.88
C ILE A 393 -13.14 8.30 -5.25
N PRO A 394 -13.76 7.13 -5.50
CA PRO A 394 -15.13 6.88 -5.05
C PRO A 394 -15.21 6.71 -3.52
N PRO A 395 -16.38 6.99 -2.93
CA PRO A 395 -16.61 6.80 -1.49
C PRO A 395 -16.80 5.34 -1.11
N GLY A 396 -16.92 5.08 0.19
CA GLY A 396 -17.42 3.82 0.73
C GLY A 396 -16.40 2.67 0.79
N GLY A 397 -15.12 2.94 0.56
CA GLY A 397 -14.05 1.95 0.71
C GLY A 397 -13.55 1.79 2.16
N SER A 398 -12.61 0.86 2.33
CA SER A 398 -11.88 0.60 3.58
C SER A 398 -10.52 1.27 3.57
N MET A 399 -10.18 1.93 4.68
CA MET A 399 -8.92 2.64 4.89
C MET A 399 -8.08 1.88 5.91
N VAL A 400 -6.83 1.58 5.55
CA VAL A 400 -5.86 0.86 6.38
C VAL A 400 -4.54 1.61 6.42
N LEU A 401 -3.91 1.67 7.59
CA LEU A 401 -2.49 2.04 7.74
C LEU A 401 -1.64 0.80 8.00
N GLY A 402 -0.45 0.79 7.41
CA GLY A 402 0.60 -0.18 7.67
C GLY A 402 0.65 -1.40 6.73
N GLN A 403 -0.39 -1.59 5.91
CA GLN A 403 -0.49 -2.70 4.94
C GLN A 403 -1.06 -2.25 3.62
N GLU A 404 -0.71 -2.95 2.55
CA GLU A 404 -1.37 -2.90 1.25
C GLU A 404 -2.51 -3.92 1.24
N GLN A 405 -3.70 -3.50 0.81
CA GLN A 405 -4.90 -4.34 0.71
C GLN A 405 -4.98 -4.99 -0.67
N ASP A 406 -4.92 -6.33 -0.75
CA ASP A 406 -5.27 -7.11 -1.96
C ASP A 406 -6.77 -7.49 -1.96
N SER A 407 -7.46 -7.30 -0.83
CA SER A 407 -8.92 -7.29 -0.70
C SER A 407 -9.36 -6.30 0.38
N ILE A 408 -10.65 -5.94 0.42
CA ILE A 408 -11.15 -4.99 1.42
C ILE A 408 -10.81 -5.49 2.84
N GLY A 409 -9.94 -4.75 3.52
CA GLY A 409 -9.52 -5.03 4.89
C GLY A 409 -8.67 -6.29 5.06
N GLY A 410 -8.08 -6.86 4.00
CA GLY A 410 -7.36 -8.13 4.11
C GLY A 410 -6.41 -8.47 2.96
N ASP A 411 -6.03 -9.75 2.92
CA ASP A 411 -5.06 -10.37 1.99
C ASP A 411 -3.68 -9.71 1.98
N PHE A 412 -3.24 -9.25 3.15
CA PHE A 412 -1.96 -8.54 3.33
C PHE A 412 -0.72 -9.43 3.06
N ASP A 413 0.31 -8.83 2.45
CA ASP A 413 1.63 -9.43 2.25
C ASP A 413 2.67 -8.79 3.20
N GLU A 414 3.34 -9.63 4.01
CA GLU A 414 4.40 -9.20 4.93
C GLU A 414 5.51 -8.39 4.22
N ALA A 415 5.80 -8.67 2.95
CA ALA A 415 6.83 -7.96 2.17
C ALA A 415 6.47 -6.49 1.88
N GLU A 416 5.22 -6.10 2.09
CA GLU A 416 4.64 -4.78 1.82
C GLU A 416 4.28 -4.03 3.12
N ALA A 417 4.44 -4.70 4.26
CA ALA A 417 4.16 -4.14 5.59
C ALA A 417 5.09 -2.97 5.91
N PHE A 418 4.54 -1.90 6.47
CA PHE A 418 5.30 -0.80 7.03
C PHE A 418 5.95 -1.21 8.36
N VAL A 419 7.21 -0.80 8.55
CA VAL A 419 7.95 -1.03 9.79
C VAL A 419 8.61 0.27 10.21
N GLY A 420 8.19 0.79 11.36
CA GLY A 420 8.67 2.07 11.86
C GLY A 420 7.61 2.81 12.65
N LYS A 421 7.82 4.12 12.77
CA LYS A 421 6.99 5.04 13.54
C LYS A 421 6.32 6.03 12.62
N LEU A 422 5.03 6.26 12.87
CA LEU A 422 4.18 7.15 12.10
C LEU A 422 3.42 8.06 13.05
N ALA A 423 3.63 9.37 12.98
CA ALA A 423 3.07 10.33 13.93
C ALA A 423 2.31 11.46 13.23
N GLY A 424 1.22 11.92 13.85
CA GLY A 424 0.43 13.03 13.35
C GLY A 424 -0.11 12.83 11.94
N PHE A 425 -0.54 11.61 11.60
CA PHE A 425 -1.20 11.34 10.31
C PHE A 425 -2.52 12.09 10.22
N VAL A 426 -2.70 12.80 9.10
CA VAL A 426 -3.91 13.54 8.80
C VAL A 426 -4.18 13.54 7.30
N LEU A 427 -5.46 13.44 6.95
CA LEU A 427 -5.96 13.47 5.58
C LEU A 427 -7.02 14.57 5.41
N TRP A 428 -6.92 15.31 4.32
CA TRP A 428 -7.89 16.29 3.84
C TRP A 428 -8.42 15.89 2.47
N THR A 429 -9.67 16.24 2.16
CA THR A 429 -10.29 16.06 0.82
C THR A 429 -10.23 17.35 0.00
N ARG A 430 -9.14 18.11 0.19
CA ARG A 430 -8.81 19.35 -0.53
C ARG A 430 -7.30 19.45 -0.71
N SER A 431 -6.88 20.28 -1.64
CA SER A 431 -5.47 20.64 -1.80
C SER A 431 -5.01 21.61 -0.70
N LEU A 432 -3.97 21.25 0.06
CA LEU A 432 -3.30 22.16 1.00
C LEU A 432 -2.39 23.15 0.26
N SER A 433 -2.26 24.36 0.80
CA SER A 433 -1.30 25.35 0.32
C SER A 433 0.12 25.06 0.83
N PRO A 434 1.18 25.54 0.16
CA PRO A 434 2.56 25.40 0.65
C PRO A 434 2.78 25.97 2.07
N GLY A 435 2.06 27.04 2.42
CA GLY A 435 2.11 27.63 3.76
C GLY A 435 1.51 26.72 4.83
N GLU A 436 0.41 26.01 4.52
CA GLU A 436 -0.19 25.02 5.41
C GLU A 436 0.74 23.82 5.61
N VAL A 437 1.34 23.31 4.53
CA VAL A 437 2.34 22.20 4.59
C VAL A 437 3.54 22.59 5.46
N SER A 438 4.08 23.79 5.25
CA SER A 438 5.20 24.32 6.04
C SER A 438 4.81 24.54 7.51
N GLY A 439 3.57 24.97 7.76
CA GLY A 439 3.01 25.12 9.10
C GLY A 439 2.94 23.80 9.86
N LEU A 440 2.43 22.73 9.23
CA LEU A 440 2.41 21.37 9.79
C LEU A 440 3.81 20.89 10.16
N ALA A 441 4.75 21.00 9.23
CA ALA A 441 6.15 20.59 9.43
C ALA A 441 6.89 21.38 10.51
N SER A 442 6.38 22.56 10.89
CA SER A 442 6.98 23.43 11.91
C SER A 442 6.17 23.45 13.21
N GLY A 443 5.16 22.59 13.34
CA GLY A 443 4.32 22.49 14.54
C GLY A 443 3.38 23.68 14.78
N LYS A 444 2.97 24.42 13.74
CA LYS A 444 2.03 25.56 13.87
C LYS A 444 0.57 25.16 14.07
N GLY A 445 0.28 23.85 14.14
CA GLY A 445 -1.07 23.29 14.33
C GLY A 445 -1.68 22.74 13.05
N LEU A 446 -2.83 22.08 13.19
CA LEU A 446 -3.54 21.43 12.09
C LEU A 446 -4.42 22.42 11.29
N PRO A 447 -4.28 22.49 9.95
CA PRO A 447 -5.22 23.18 9.09
C PRO A 447 -6.66 22.66 9.23
N ARG A 448 -7.64 23.56 9.10
CA ARG A 448 -9.06 23.21 9.15
C ARG A 448 -9.47 22.27 8.02
N GLY A 449 -10.54 21.50 8.27
CA GLY A 449 -11.16 20.60 7.29
C GLY A 449 -10.48 19.24 7.15
N ALA A 450 -9.76 18.79 8.18
CA ALA A 450 -9.27 17.42 8.24
C ALA A 450 -10.47 16.45 8.26
N VAL A 451 -10.39 15.40 7.46
CA VAL A 451 -11.45 14.39 7.32
C VAL A 451 -11.11 13.12 8.09
N LEU A 452 -9.81 12.82 8.22
CA LEU A 452 -9.33 11.67 8.96
C LEU A 452 -8.02 12.03 9.67
N SER A 453 -7.84 11.52 10.89
CA SER A 453 -6.61 11.66 11.68
C SER A 453 -6.36 10.42 12.53
N LEU A 454 -5.21 10.34 13.19
CA LEU A 454 -4.94 9.25 14.15
C LEU A 454 -5.95 9.18 15.31
N ASN A 455 -6.68 10.26 15.61
CA ASN A 455 -7.74 10.23 16.63
C ASN A 455 -9.01 9.50 16.16
N ASP A 456 -9.14 9.22 14.87
CA ASP A 456 -10.29 8.53 14.27
C ASP A 456 -10.03 7.03 14.05
N VAL A 457 -8.92 6.50 14.57
CA VAL A 457 -8.58 5.07 14.56
C VAL A 457 -9.67 4.27 15.29
N ASP A 458 -10.16 3.20 14.67
CA ASP A 458 -11.19 2.32 15.24
C ASP A 458 -10.56 1.12 15.95
N GLN A 459 -9.85 0.29 15.18
CA GLN A 459 -9.24 -0.94 15.66
C GLN A 459 -7.78 -1.01 15.24
N MET A 460 -6.97 -1.51 16.17
CA MET A 460 -5.55 -1.81 15.98
C MET A 460 -5.36 -3.32 16.05
N PHE A 461 -4.56 -3.85 15.14
CA PHE A 461 -4.31 -5.28 15.01
C PHE A 461 -2.83 -5.60 15.18
N GLY A 462 -2.55 -6.83 15.60
CA GLY A 462 -1.19 -7.32 15.82
C GLY A 462 -0.50 -6.63 17.00
N SER A 463 0.76 -6.29 16.81
CA SER A 463 1.63 -5.68 17.83
C SER A 463 1.80 -4.16 17.66
N VAL A 464 0.84 -3.50 17.02
CA VAL A 464 0.88 -2.04 16.82
C VAL A 464 0.65 -1.34 18.15
N HIS A 465 1.48 -0.34 18.46
CA HIS A 465 1.33 0.48 19.68
C HIS A 465 0.89 1.89 19.32
N HIS A 466 -0.15 2.39 20.00
CA HIS A 466 -0.54 3.80 19.96
C HIS A 466 0.02 4.55 21.16
N ILE A 467 0.75 5.63 20.90
CA ILE A 467 1.45 6.42 21.90
C ILE A 467 0.98 7.86 21.76
N THR A 468 0.38 8.40 22.81
CA THR A 468 -0.02 9.82 22.83
C THR A 468 1.22 10.67 23.09
N CYS A 469 1.48 11.64 22.20
CA CYS A 469 2.62 12.54 22.29
C CYS A 469 2.27 13.88 21.63
N GLU A 470 2.24 14.95 22.42
CA GLU A 470 1.91 16.28 21.91
C GLU A 470 2.96 16.80 20.92
N CYS A 471 4.22 16.50 21.20
CA CYS A 471 5.37 16.94 20.42
C CYS A 471 6.24 15.75 19.99
N LEU A 472 6.84 15.88 18.82
CA LEU A 472 7.50 14.80 18.09
C LEU A 472 8.69 14.21 18.85
N GLU A 473 9.45 15.05 19.55
CA GLU A 473 10.58 14.61 20.38
C GLU A 473 10.16 13.77 21.60
N HIS A 474 8.87 13.77 21.95
CA HIS A 474 8.31 12.92 23.00
C HIS A 474 7.67 11.63 22.47
N CYS A 475 7.61 11.43 21.15
CA CYS A 475 7.07 10.22 20.53
C CYS A 475 8.14 9.11 20.53
N MET A 476 8.42 8.54 21.71
CA MET A 476 9.45 7.50 21.93
C MET A 476 8.90 6.09 21.98
#